data_AF-A0A455UN44-F1
#
_entry.id   AF-A0A455UN44-F1
#
_cell.length_a   1.000
_cell.length_b   1.000
_cell.length_c   1.000
_cell.angle_alpha   90.00
_cell.angle_beta   90.00
_cell.angle_gamma   90.00
#
_symmetry.space_group_name_H-M   'P 1'
#
loop_
_entity.id
_entity.type
_entity.pdbx_description
1 polymer ?
#
loop_
_entity_poly.entity_id
_entity_poly.type
_entity_poly.pdbx_seq_one_letter_code
_entity_poly.pdbx_strand_id
1 'polypeptide(L)'
;MKQAEWRTDPKRSGPAGCLGDIGTHAYHLARYVTGLQLESLAADMHTFVEGRALDDNVHMLLRFKGGARGMLWSSQVAPGNENDLQLRVYGSKGGLAWRQENPNQLEHSPLGEPTRLLTRNGPGLGMPPWQPRVFHRGIRKATWRRLLSFIVISPCRFMPINAGKVPTQWRCQRPASLMVSMV
;
A
#
# COMPACT_ATOMS: atom_id res chain seq x y z
N MET A 1 -18.16 -22.19 6.22
CA MET A 1 -18.54 -21.19 7.26
C MET A 1 -19.55 -20.23 6.65
N LYS A 2 -20.72 -20.02 7.26
CA LYS A 2 -21.81 -19.20 6.67
C LYS A 2 -21.50 -17.72 6.89
N GLN A 3 -21.19 -16.97 5.84
CA GLN A 3 -21.07 -15.51 5.92
C GLN A 3 -22.43 -14.89 6.27
N ALA A 4 -22.42 -13.74 6.95
CA ALA A 4 -23.65 -13.03 7.25
C ALA A 4 -24.33 -12.58 5.94
N GLU A 5 -25.59 -12.95 5.76
CA GLU A 5 -26.37 -12.75 4.51
C GLU A 5 -26.30 -11.31 3.98
N TRP A 6 -26.33 -10.33 4.88
CA TRP A 6 -26.28 -8.91 4.51
C TRP A 6 -24.99 -8.49 3.81
N ARG A 7 -23.86 -9.17 4.09
CA ARG A 7 -22.56 -8.88 3.47
C ARG A 7 -22.49 -9.36 2.02
N THR A 8 -23.26 -10.41 1.71
CA THR A 8 -23.29 -11.05 0.39
C THR A 8 -24.45 -10.60 -0.49
N ASP A 9 -25.38 -9.80 0.06
CA ASP A 9 -26.51 -9.22 -0.68
C ASP A 9 -26.09 -7.88 -1.32
N PRO A 10 -25.97 -7.80 -2.66
CA PRO A 10 -25.55 -6.58 -3.35
C PRO A 10 -26.47 -5.38 -3.09
N LYS A 11 -27.74 -5.62 -2.73
CA LYS A 11 -28.70 -4.56 -2.40
C LYS A 11 -28.39 -3.90 -1.05
N ARG A 12 -27.58 -4.54 -0.21
CA ARG A 12 -27.25 -4.09 1.16
C ARG A 12 -25.78 -3.72 1.30
N SER A 13 -24.86 -4.54 0.80
CA SER A 13 -23.41 -4.32 0.89
C SER A 13 -22.82 -3.55 -0.29
N GLY A 14 -23.58 -3.40 -1.38
CA GLY A 14 -23.11 -2.80 -2.62
C GLY A 14 -22.55 -3.83 -3.61
N PRO A 15 -22.03 -3.38 -4.76
CA PRO A 15 -21.75 -4.26 -5.90
C PRO A 15 -20.43 -5.06 -5.77
N ALA A 16 -19.66 -4.88 -4.71
CA ALA A 16 -18.32 -5.45 -4.57
C ALA A 16 -18.24 -6.40 -3.38
N GLY A 17 -17.75 -7.61 -3.63
CA GLY A 17 -17.49 -8.64 -2.62
C GLY A 17 -16.09 -8.49 -2.04
N CYS A 18 -15.18 -9.41 -2.37
CA CYS A 18 -13.81 -9.36 -1.84
C CYS A 18 -13.09 -8.05 -2.23
N LEU A 19 -13.35 -7.51 -3.42
CA LEU A 19 -12.79 -6.22 -3.84
C LEU A 19 -13.16 -5.10 -2.87
N GLY A 20 -14.44 -5.04 -2.46
CA GLY A 20 -14.94 -4.03 -1.54
C GLY A 20 -14.42 -4.25 -0.12
N ASP A 21 -14.50 -5.49 0.35
CA ASP A 21 -14.15 -5.89 1.71
C ASP A 21 -12.65 -5.74 2.00
N ILE A 22 -11.79 -6.33 1.16
CA ILE A 22 -10.34 -6.42 1.43
C ILE A 22 -9.47 -5.77 0.34
N GLY A 23 -9.94 -5.73 -0.91
CA GLY A 23 -9.23 -5.07 -2.01
C GLY A 23 -9.07 -3.55 -1.82
N THR A 24 -10.04 -2.89 -1.18
CA THR A 24 -9.95 -1.46 -0.83
C THR A 24 -8.83 -1.18 0.17
N HIS A 25 -8.60 -2.07 1.13
CA HIS A 25 -7.48 -1.98 2.08
C HIS A 25 -6.13 -2.08 1.38
N ALA A 26 -5.98 -3.06 0.47
CA ALA A 26 -4.79 -3.20 -0.37
C ALA A 26 -4.52 -1.93 -1.18
N TYR A 27 -5.51 -1.44 -1.93
CA TYR A 27 -5.35 -0.23 -2.73
C TYR A 27 -5.04 1.01 -1.89
N HIS A 28 -5.72 1.16 -0.74
CA HIS A 28 -5.46 2.27 0.18
C HIS A 28 -4.03 2.23 0.72
N LEU A 29 -3.54 1.05 1.16
CA LEU A 29 -2.16 0.88 1.62
C LEU A 29 -1.16 1.24 0.52
N ALA A 30 -1.39 0.76 -0.70
CA ALA A 30 -0.59 1.04 -1.89
C ALA A 30 -0.44 2.55 -2.11
N ARG A 31 -1.55 3.27 -2.18
CA ARG A 31 -1.58 4.73 -2.40
C ARG A 31 -1.04 5.51 -1.23
N TYR A 32 -1.29 5.05 -0.01
CA TYR A 32 -0.84 5.72 1.20
C TYR A 32 0.68 5.69 1.32
N VAL A 33 1.30 4.54 1.08
CA VAL A 33 2.76 4.38 1.16
C VAL A 33 3.44 5.06 -0.02
N THR A 34 2.95 4.85 -1.24
CA THR A 34 3.63 5.37 -2.44
C THR A 34 3.27 6.81 -2.80
N GLY A 35 2.12 7.33 -2.32
CA GLY A 35 1.58 8.61 -2.78
C GLY A 35 1.13 8.64 -4.25
N LEU A 36 1.21 7.50 -4.96
CA LEU A 36 0.86 7.43 -6.38
C LEU A 36 -0.63 7.66 -6.61
N GLN A 37 -0.94 8.27 -7.75
CA GLN A 37 -2.31 8.45 -8.23
C GLN A 37 -2.58 7.46 -9.35
N LEU A 38 -3.64 6.68 -9.22
CA LEU A 38 -4.07 5.77 -10.27
C LEU A 38 -4.56 6.59 -11.48
N GLU A 39 -4.22 6.12 -12.67
CA GLU A 39 -4.59 6.71 -13.96
C GLU A 39 -5.59 5.81 -14.68
N SER A 40 -5.31 4.52 -14.75
CA SER A 40 -6.20 3.51 -15.33
C SER A 40 -5.93 2.13 -14.74
N LEU A 41 -6.86 1.20 -14.94
CA LEU A 41 -6.72 -0.19 -14.53
C LEU A 41 -7.35 -1.13 -15.55
N ALA A 42 -6.97 -2.40 -15.49
CA ALA A 42 -7.69 -3.51 -16.09
C ALA A 42 -7.94 -4.55 -14.98
N ALA A 43 -9.16 -5.06 -14.87
CA ALA A 43 -9.57 -5.97 -13.81
C ALA A 43 -10.16 -7.26 -14.41
N ASP A 44 -9.83 -8.38 -13.78
CA ASP A 44 -10.48 -9.67 -13.94
C ASP A 44 -11.11 -10.05 -12.61
N MET A 45 -12.42 -10.25 -12.61
CA MET A 45 -13.23 -10.50 -11.41
C MET A 45 -13.93 -11.84 -11.54
N HIS A 46 -13.89 -12.64 -10.49
CA HIS A 46 -14.45 -13.98 -10.50
C HIS A 46 -15.22 -14.28 -9.21
N THR A 47 -16.18 -15.20 -9.34
CA THR A 47 -16.93 -15.78 -8.23
C THR A 47 -16.78 -17.29 -8.33
N PHE A 48 -15.89 -17.86 -7.52
CA PHE A 48 -15.60 -19.30 -7.52
C PHE A 48 -16.65 -20.10 -6.74
N VAL A 49 -17.17 -19.55 -5.64
CA VAL A 49 -18.16 -20.25 -4.83
C VAL A 49 -19.55 -20.13 -5.46
N GLU A 50 -20.10 -21.28 -5.86
CA GLU A 50 -21.44 -21.37 -6.44
C GLU A 50 -22.51 -20.73 -5.54
N GLY A 51 -23.42 -19.97 -6.16
CA GLY A 51 -24.50 -19.28 -5.46
C GLY A 51 -24.12 -17.96 -4.80
N ARG A 52 -22.86 -17.52 -4.84
CA ARG A 52 -22.49 -16.14 -4.47
C ARG A 52 -22.89 -15.15 -5.56
N ALA A 53 -23.42 -14.00 -5.13
CA ALA A 53 -23.80 -12.90 -6.03
C ALA A 53 -22.68 -11.88 -6.27
N LEU A 54 -21.64 -11.90 -5.44
CA LEU A 54 -20.52 -10.95 -5.46
C LEU A 54 -19.20 -11.66 -5.78
N ASP A 55 -18.20 -10.90 -6.22
CA ASP A 55 -16.84 -11.40 -6.45
C ASP A 55 -16.22 -11.97 -5.17
N ASP A 56 -15.47 -13.07 -5.32
CA ASP A 56 -14.66 -13.62 -4.24
C ASP A 56 -13.17 -13.75 -4.60
N ASN A 57 -12.82 -13.40 -5.84
CA ASN A 57 -11.44 -13.23 -6.28
C ASN A 57 -11.34 -12.15 -7.37
N VAL A 58 -10.37 -11.26 -7.25
CA VAL A 58 -10.11 -10.17 -8.20
C VAL A 58 -8.62 -9.99 -8.45
N HIS A 59 -8.24 -10.02 -9.73
CA HIS A 59 -6.92 -9.61 -10.21
C HIS A 59 -7.01 -8.27 -10.93
N MET A 60 -6.11 -7.34 -10.62
CA MET A 60 -6.07 -6.03 -11.24
C MET A 60 -4.66 -5.65 -11.67
N LEU A 61 -4.54 -5.18 -12.91
CA LEU A 61 -3.38 -4.47 -13.41
C LEU A 61 -3.62 -2.97 -13.31
N LEU A 62 -2.71 -2.26 -12.67
CA LEU A 62 -2.81 -0.84 -12.33
C LEU A 62 -1.80 -0.03 -13.14
N ARG A 63 -2.24 1.12 -13.66
CA ARG A 63 -1.38 2.13 -14.29
C ARG A 63 -1.48 3.41 -13.48
N PHE A 64 -0.36 3.89 -12.97
CA PHE A 64 -0.29 5.11 -12.19
C PHE A 64 0.25 6.28 -13.03
N LYS A 65 -0.18 7.48 -12.68
CA LYS A 65 0.38 8.71 -13.24
C LYS A 65 1.89 8.73 -13.02
N GLY A 66 2.65 9.08 -14.06
CA GLY A 66 4.12 9.06 -14.02
C GLY A 66 4.73 7.71 -14.43
N GLY A 67 3.93 6.78 -14.95
CA GLY A 67 4.41 5.58 -15.64
C GLY A 67 4.66 4.36 -14.76
N ALA A 68 4.48 4.48 -13.44
CA ALA A 68 4.54 3.32 -12.55
C ALA A 68 3.43 2.32 -12.87
N ARG A 69 3.74 1.03 -12.73
CA ARG A 69 2.83 -0.09 -12.96
C ARG A 69 2.57 -0.79 -11.64
N GLY A 70 1.42 -1.42 -11.51
CA GLY A 70 1.22 -2.31 -10.39
C GLY A 70 0.24 -3.45 -10.64
N MET A 71 0.20 -4.35 -9.68
CA MET A 71 -0.75 -5.45 -9.60
C MET A 71 -1.42 -5.43 -8.23
N LEU A 72 -2.74 -5.62 -8.22
CA LEU A 72 -3.51 -5.85 -7.01
C LEU A 72 -4.21 -7.20 -7.13
N TRP A 73 -4.05 -8.04 -6.10
CA TRP A 73 -4.81 -9.28 -5.97
C TRP A 73 -5.62 -9.26 -4.68
N SER A 74 -6.92 -9.52 -4.78
CA SER A 74 -7.82 -9.66 -3.64
C SER A 74 -8.53 -11.01 -3.74
N SER A 75 -8.54 -11.80 -2.67
CA SER A 75 -9.24 -13.10 -2.68
C SER A 75 -9.78 -13.47 -1.31
N GLN A 76 -10.99 -14.04 -1.25
CA GLN A 76 -11.54 -14.69 -0.05
C GLN A 76 -11.51 -16.23 -0.17
N VAL A 77 -10.90 -16.74 -1.24
CA VAL A 77 -10.94 -18.16 -1.63
C VAL A 77 -9.57 -18.71 -1.98
N ALA A 78 -8.50 -18.11 -1.43
CA ALA A 78 -7.14 -18.62 -1.54
C ALA A 78 -6.73 -19.31 -0.21
N PRO A 79 -7.01 -20.62 -0.06
CA PRO A 79 -6.74 -21.36 1.16
C PRO A 79 -5.25 -21.37 1.53
N GLY A 80 -4.96 -21.42 2.82
CA GLY A 80 -3.60 -21.32 3.37
C GLY A 80 -3.19 -19.89 3.76
N ASN A 81 -4.06 -18.91 3.54
CA ASN A 81 -3.89 -17.52 4.00
C ASN A 81 -4.96 -17.22 5.05
N GLU A 82 -4.55 -16.55 6.13
CA GLU A 82 -5.47 -16.11 7.18
C GLU A 82 -5.89 -14.65 6.99
N ASN A 83 -4.90 -13.75 6.87
CA ASN A 83 -5.10 -12.30 6.74
C ASN A 83 -3.87 -11.63 6.13
N ASP A 84 -3.48 -12.10 4.94
CA ASP A 84 -2.16 -11.86 4.38
C ASP A 84 -2.09 -10.60 3.49
N LEU A 85 -2.31 -9.44 4.11
CA LEU A 85 -2.08 -8.15 3.46
C LEU A 85 -0.58 -7.97 3.21
N GLN A 86 -0.17 -7.97 1.94
CA GLN A 86 1.22 -7.74 1.53
C GLN A 86 1.34 -6.49 0.67
N LEU A 87 2.42 -5.75 0.87
CA LEU A 87 2.83 -4.63 0.01
C LEU A 87 4.29 -4.83 -0.41
N ARG A 88 4.52 -4.80 -1.73
CA ARG A 88 5.87 -4.80 -2.32
C ARG A 88 6.03 -3.62 -3.27
N VAL A 89 7.04 -2.79 -3.04
CA VAL A 89 7.32 -1.59 -3.85
C VAL A 89 8.72 -1.71 -4.43
N TYR A 90 8.84 -1.56 -5.75
CA TYR A 90 10.12 -1.64 -6.45
C TYR A 90 10.39 -0.33 -7.18
N GLY A 91 11.55 0.25 -6.89
CA GLY A 91 12.03 1.47 -7.54
C GLY A 91 13.45 1.33 -8.05
N SER A 92 13.99 2.42 -8.59
CA SER A 92 15.34 2.47 -9.16
C SER A 92 16.48 2.26 -8.14
N LYS A 93 16.18 2.31 -6.84
CA LYS A 93 17.17 2.15 -5.75
C LYS A 93 17.05 0.83 -4.99
N GLY A 94 16.07 -0.01 -5.32
CA GLY A 94 15.81 -1.24 -4.60
C GLY A 94 14.33 -1.54 -4.40
N GLY A 95 14.06 -2.54 -3.57
CA GLY A 95 12.73 -3.02 -3.22
C GLY A 95 12.41 -2.91 -1.73
N LEU A 96 11.13 -2.77 -1.43
CA LEU A 96 10.55 -2.89 -0.09
C LEU A 96 9.51 -4.01 -0.11
N ALA A 97 9.47 -4.84 0.93
CA ALA A 97 8.40 -5.81 1.14
C ALA A 97 7.92 -5.78 2.59
N TRP A 98 6.61 -5.74 2.78
CA TRP A 98 5.94 -5.71 4.08
C TRP A 98 4.75 -6.66 4.08
N ARG A 99 4.50 -7.32 5.21
CA ARG A 99 3.35 -8.21 5.42
C ARG A 99 2.67 -7.90 6.74
N GLN A 100 1.35 -7.90 6.76
CA GLN A 100 0.56 -7.59 7.95
C GLN A 100 0.70 -8.63 9.06
N GLU A 101 0.93 -9.90 8.71
CA GLU A 101 1.15 -10.97 9.70
C GLU A 101 2.43 -10.73 10.54
N ASN A 102 3.39 -9.99 9.98
CA ASN A 102 4.60 -9.55 10.68
C ASN A 102 4.71 -8.01 10.62
N PRO A 103 3.78 -7.27 11.23
CA PRO A 103 3.56 -5.86 10.92
C PRO A 103 4.71 -4.95 11.39
N ASN A 104 5.56 -5.47 12.27
CA ASN A 104 6.73 -4.78 12.82
C ASN A 104 8.01 -5.03 12.01
N GLN A 105 7.94 -5.76 10.89
CA GLN A 105 9.07 -6.10 10.04
C GLN A 105 8.89 -5.51 8.65
N LEU A 106 9.96 -4.94 8.09
CA LEU A 106 10.03 -4.47 6.71
C LEU A 106 11.32 -4.99 6.08
N GLU A 107 11.21 -5.71 4.97
CA GLU A 107 12.37 -6.08 4.18
C GLU A 107 12.75 -4.92 3.26
N HIS A 108 14.01 -4.53 3.30
CA HIS A 108 14.59 -3.52 2.41
C HIS A 108 15.73 -4.14 1.62
N SER A 109 15.62 -4.14 0.31
CA SER A 109 16.60 -4.73 -0.63
C SER A 109 17.19 -3.63 -1.51
N PRO A 110 18.26 -2.94 -1.09
CA PRO A 110 18.90 -1.92 -1.92
C PRO A 110 19.47 -2.54 -3.21
N LEU A 111 19.51 -1.75 -4.28
CA LEU A 111 20.07 -2.21 -5.55
C LEU A 111 21.58 -2.49 -5.41
N GLY A 112 21.98 -3.73 -5.68
CA GLY A 112 23.39 -4.15 -5.63
C GLY A 112 23.89 -4.49 -4.22
N GLU A 113 23.02 -4.56 -3.23
CA GLU A 113 23.39 -4.86 -1.84
C GLU A 113 22.50 -5.97 -1.24
N PRO A 114 22.95 -6.64 -0.15
CA PRO A 114 22.12 -7.62 0.54
C PRO A 114 20.84 -7.02 1.13
N THR A 115 19.77 -7.83 1.11
CA THR A 115 18.51 -7.53 1.78
C THR A 115 18.70 -7.42 3.30
N ARG A 116 18.00 -6.45 3.90
CA ARG A 116 18.04 -6.13 5.32
C ARG A 116 16.64 -6.19 5.91
N LEU A 117 16.51 -6.79 7.09
CA LEU A 117 15.27 -6.78 7.87
C LEU A 117 15.26 -5.57 8.81
N LEU A 118 14.35 -4.63 8.57
CA LEU A 118 14.13 -3.47 9.41
C LEU A 118 13.00 -3.78 10.40
N THR A 119 13.22 -3.52 11.68
CA THR A 119 12.21 -3.71 12.72
C THR A 119 11.65 -2.38 13.21
N ARG A 120 10.39 -2.37 13.65
CA ARG A 120 9.75 -1.17 14.20
C ARG A 120 10.57 -0.64 15.38
N ASN A 121 10.94 0.64 15.31
CA ASN A 121 11.83 1.30 16.28
C ASN A 121 13.22 0.65 16.41
N GLY A 122 13.66 -0.10 15.39
CA GLY A 122 15.01 -0.63 15.33
C GLY A 122 16.08 0.48 15.28
N PRO A 123 17.35 0.13 15.52
CA PRO A 123 18.47 1.07 15.48
C PRO A 123 18.48 1.91 14.20
N GLY A 124 18.62 3.24 14.33
CA GLY A 124 18.62 4.17 13.20
C GLY A 124 17.23 4.53 12.63
N LEU A 125 16.14 3.95 13.14
CA LEU A 125 14.77 4.19 12.66
C LEU A 125 13.89 4.99 13.64
N GLY A 126 14.32 5.17 14.89
CA GLY A 126 13.62 5.97 15.90
C GLY A 126 13.53 7.45 15.55
N MET A 127 12.49 8.14 16.04
CA MET A 127 12.40 9.61 15.93
C MET A 127 13.55 10.29 16.69
N PRO A 128 14.08 11.43 16.21
CA PRO A 128 15.14 12.11 16.93
C PRO A 128 14.55 12.69 18.24
N PRO A 129 15.30 12.70 19.34
CA PRO A 129 14.79 13.05 20.68
C PRO A 129 14.21 14.46 20.81
N TRP A 130 14.43 15.34 19.83
CA TRP A 130 14.05 16.76 19.87
C TRP A 130 12.81 17.14 19.07
N GLN A 131 12.07 16.19 18.48
CA GLN A 131 10.76 16.50 17.91
C GLN A 131 9.69 16.40 19.01
N PRO A 132 8.99 17.51 19.36
CA PRO A 132 7.93 17.45 20.34
C PRO A 132 6.85 16.45 19.88
N ARG A 133 6.40 15.60 20.81
CA ARG A 133 5.19 14.78 20.63
C ARG A 133 4.00 15.73 20.56
N VAL A 134 3.73 16.29 19.38
CA VAL A 134 2.53 17.08 19.17
C VAL A 134 1.35 16.11 19.16
N PHE A 135 0.69 15.98 20.32
CA PHE A 135 -0.47 15.12 20.54
C PHE A 135 -1.68 15.72 19.82
N HIS A 136 -1.76 15.57 18.50
CA HIS A 136 -3.00 15.79 17.79
C HIS A 136 -3.88 14.55 18.00
N ARG A 137 -5.05 14.72 18.65
CA ARG A 137 -6.11 13.71 18.71
C ARG A 137 -6.44 13.27 17.27
N GLY A 138 -5.94 12.10 16.89
CA GLY A 138 -6.10 11.54 15.55
C GLY A 138 -4.88 10.72 15.15
N ILE A 139 -5.02 9.39 15.18
CA ILE A 139 -4.00 8.43 14.74
C ILE A 139 -3.62 8.76 13.28
N ARG A 140 -2.44 9.36 13.03
CA ARG A 140 -1.94 9.61 11.66
C ARG A 140 -0.42 9.51 11.50
N LYS A 141 -0.03 8.81 10.42
CA LYS A 141 1.02 9.16 9.43
C LYS A 141 2.52 9.13 9.74
N ALA A 142 2.95 9.07 11.00
CA ALA A 142 4.35 9.37 11.32
C ALA A 142 5.39 8.25 11.08
N THR A 143 5.01 6.96 11.16
CA THR A 143 5.97 5.84 11.08
C THR A 143 6.43 5.50 9.67
N TRP A 144 5.53 5.55 8.68
CA TRP A 144 5.84 5.19 7.29
C TRP A 144 6.66 6.23 6.53
N ARG A 145 6.47 7.51 6.84
CA ARG A 145 7.17 8.61 6.16
C ARG A 145 8.69 8.58 6.35
N ARG A 146 9.19 8.04 7.47
CA ARG A 146 10.63 7.97 7.77
C ARG A 146 11.32 6.75 7.18
N LEU A 147 10.63 5.62 7.07
CA LEU A 147 11.09 4.46 6.28
C LEU A 147 11.24 4.84 4.80
N LEU A 148 10.33 5.67 4.27
CA LEU A 148 10.41 6.23 2.92
C LEU A 148 11.39 7.41 2.79
N SER A 149 11.90 7.99 3.89
CA SER A 149 12.83 9.13 3.80
C SER A 149 14.21 8.73 3.26
N PHE A 150 14.54 7.43 3.29
CA PHE A 150 15.74 6.88 2.66
C PHE A 150 15.53 6.51 1.18
N ILE A 151 14.28 6.49 0.69
CA ILE A 151 13.91 6.05 -0.66
C ILE A 151 12.88 7.03 -1.24
N VAL A 152 13.36 7.94 -2.09
CA VAL A 152 12.62 9.02 -2.74
C VAL A 152 11.26 8.56 -3.30
N ILE A 153 10.18 8.80 -2.57
CA ILE A 153 8.87 9.22 -3.08
C ILE A 153 8.23 10.16 -2.03
N SER A 154 8.28 11.47 -2.28
CA SER A 154 7.75 12.49 -1.37
C SER A 154 6.39 13.00 -1.85
N PRO A 155 5.34 13.10 -1.00
CA PRO A 155 4.11 13.79 -1.38
C PRO A 155 4.29 15.30 -1.23
N CYS A 156 3.93 16.04 -2.29
CA CYS A 156 3.82 17.50 -2.29
C CYS A 156 3.15 18.02 -1.01
N ARG A 157 3.78 18.98 -0.35
CA ARG A 157 3.17 19.80 0.70
C ARG A 157 3.00 21.20 0.12
N PHE A 158 1.76 21.69 0.07
CA PHE A 158 1.50 23.13 0.06
C PHE A 158 2.08 23.73 1.35
N MET A 159 2.93 24.75 1.23
CA MET A 159 3.23 25.70 2.30
C MET A 159 2.96 27.11 1.77
N PRO A 160 2.53 28.05 2.64
CA PRO A 160 2.27 29.42 2.25
C PRO A 160 3.58 30.16 1.94
N ILE A 161 3.40 31.20 1.15
CA ILE A 161 4.41 32.12 0.60
C ILE A 161 5.22 32.75 1.73
N ASN A 162 6.52 32.47 1.79
CA ASN A 162 7.51 33.52 2.01
C ASN A 162 8.90 33.11 1.49
N ALA A 163 9.59 34.13 0.97
CA ALA A 163 10.61 34.05 -0.06
C ALA A 163 11.95 33.43 0.37
N GLY A 164 12.67 32.86 -0.61
CA GLY A 164 14.13 32.71 -0.58
C GLY A 164 14.66 31.29 -0.68
N LYS A 165 14.97 30.86 -1.91
CA LYS A 165 15.94 29.81 -2.30
C LYS A 165 15.76 28.41 -1.69
N VAL A 166 15.06 27.51 -2.40
CA VAL A 166 15.23 26.05 -2.27
C VAL A 166 15.05 25.38 -3.65
N PRO A 167 15.94 24.44 -4.08
CA PRO A 167 15.79 23.76 -5.36
C PRO A 167 14.54 22.88 -5.37
N THR A 168 13.65 23.20 -6.29
CA THR A 168 12.48 22.43 -6.70
C THR A 168 12.90 21.18 -7.49
N GLN A 169 12.05 20.14 -7.41
CA GLN A 169 12.04 18.88 -8.18
C GLN A 169 12.65 17.64 -7.49
N TRP A 170 11.79 16.83 -6.89
CA TRP A 170 12.00 15.39 -6.77
C TRP A 170 10.77 14.66 -7.30
N ARG A 171 10.74 14.44 -8.62
CA ARG A 171 9.82 13.54 -9.31
C ARG A 171 10.33 12.11 -9.16
N CYS A 172 9.44 11.12 -9.05
CA CYS A 172 9.79 9.74 -9.38
C CYS A 172 10.12 9.72 -10.89
N GLN A 173 11.40 9.80 -11.24
CA GLN A 173 11.84 10.02 -12.63
C GLN A 173 11.85 8.74 -13.49
N ARG A 174 11.55 7.55 -12.94
CA ARG A 174 11.62 6.26 -13.67
C ARG A 174 10.49 5.31 -13.24
N PRO A 175 10.05 4.37 -14.11
CA PRO A 175 8.93 3.49 -13.81
C PRO A 175 9.22 2.63 -12.58
N ALA A 176 8.35 2.74 -11.59
CA ALA A 176 8.30 1.86 -10.42
C ALA A 176 7.31 0.72 -10.68
N SER A 177 7.58 -0.45 -10.11
CA SER A 177 6.64 -1.57 -10.08
C SER A 177 6.09 -1.75 -8.67
N LEU A 178 4.82 -2.09 -8.55
CA LEU A 178 4.10 -2.21 -7.28
C LEU A 178 3.29 -3.50 -7.29
N MET A 179 3.41 -4.32 -6.26
CA MET A 179 2.56 -5.49 -6.08
C MET A 179 1.92 -5.39 -4.71
N VAL A 180 0.59 -5.49 -4.67
CA VAL A 180 -0.17 -5.52 -3.42
C VAL A 180 -1.12 -6.70 -3.49
N SER A 181 -1.15 -7.52 -2.45
CA SER A 181 -2.09 -8.61 -2.35
C SER A 181 -2.79 -8.55 -1.01
N MET A 182 -4.04 -8.98 -0.98
CA MET A 182 -4.80 -9.16 0.25
C MET A 182 -5.66 -10.41 0.10
N VAL A 183 -5.39 -11.39 0.94
CA VAL A 183 -5.88 -12.76 0.84
C VAL A 183 -6.40 -13.20 2.19
#